data_AF-A0A838SGT5-F1
#
_entry.id   AF-A0A838SGT5-F1
#
_cell.length_a   1.000
_cell.length_b   1.000
_cell.length_c   1.000
_cell.angle_alpha   90.00
_cell.angle_beta   90.00
_cell.angle_gamma   90.00
#
_symmetry.space_group_name_H-M   'P 1'
#
loop_
_entity.id
_entity.type
_entity.pdbx_description
1 polymer ?
#
loop_
_entity_poly.entity_id
_entity_poly.type
_entity_poly.pdbx_seq_one_letter_code
_entity_poly.pdbx_strand_id
1 'polypeptide(L)'
;KGAQELLKQCLHMLRTVGLSGGETGGETTSPGPYNFLVTRQWVLLVPRPTECFEGISVNALGFAGGLLVRDQSQLDRLKTCGPMTALQLVAKC
;
A
#
# COMPACT_ATOMS: atom_id res chain seq x y z
N LYS A 1 -13.13 -22.45 9.25
CA LYS A 1 -14.15 -21.40 9.01
C LYS A 1 -13.56 -19.99 8.98
N GLY A 2 -12.73 -19.58 9.95
CA GLY A 2 -12.14 -18.22 9.98
C GLY A 2 -11.26 -17.82 8.77
N ALA A 3 -10.40 -18.71 8.30
CA ALA A 3 -9.48 -18.40 7.17
C ALA A 3 -10.22 -18.09 5.85
N GLN A 4 -11.29 -18.82 5.56
CA GLN A 4 -12.11 -18.59 4.36
C GLN A 4 -12.84 -17.24 4.43
N GLU A 5 -13.26 -16.83 5.63
CA GLU A 5 -13.97 -15.57 5.81
C GLU A 5 -13.01 -14.37 5.69
N LEU A 6 -11.80 -14.48 6.25
CA LEU A 6 -10.75 -13.49 6.05
C LEU A 6 -10.40 -13.35 4.55
N LEU A 7 -10.24 -14.47 3.84
CA LEU A 7 -9.96 -14.45 2.40
C LEU A 7 -11.05 -13.71 1.62
N LYS A 8 -12.33 -13.96 1.92
CA LYS A 8 -13.45 -13.23 1.27
C LYS A 8 -13.38 -11.74 1.54
N GLN A 9 -13.05 -11.32 2.77
CA GLN A 9 -12.90 -9.92 3.13
C GLN A 9 -11.72 -9.28 2.38
N CYS A 10 -10.56 -9.93 2.31
CA CYS A 10 -9.42 -9.45 1.54
C CYS A 10 -9.76 -9.26 0.05
N LEU A 11 -10.42 -10.25 -0.56
CA LEU A 11 -10.85 -10.17 -1.96
C LEU A 11 -11.91 -9.10 -2.19
N HIS A 12 -12.80 -8.87 -1.22
CA HIS A 12 -13.76 -7.78 -1.27
C HIS A 12 -13.05 -6.42 -1.23
N MET A 13 -12.08 -6.22 -0.34
CA MET A 13 -11.31 -4.98 -0.27
C MET A 13 -10.56 -4.70 -1.58
N LEU A 14 -9.91 -5.71 -2.17
CA LEU A 14 -9.22 -5.59 -3.45
C LEU A 14 -10.17 -5.15 -4.58
N ARG A 15 -11.43 -5.60 -4.57
CA ARG A 15 -12.45 -5.13 -5.53
C ARG A 15 -12.82 -3.68 -5.29
N THR A 16 -13.06 -3.31 -4.04
CA THR A 16 -13.48 -1.96 -3.66
C THR A 16 -12.44 -0.90 -4.05
N VAL A 17 -11.15 -1.21 -3.95
CA VAL A 17 -10.07 -0.28 -4.33
C VAL A 17 -9.66 -0.35 -5.80
N GLY A 18 -10.38 -1.13 -6.63
CA GLY A 18 -10.08 -1.27 -8.05
C GLY A 18 -8.78 -2.00 -8.38
N LEU A 19 -8.31 -2.88 -7.48
CA LEU A 19 -7.10 -3.69 -7.66
C LEU A 19 -7.40 -5.15 -8.00
N SER A 20 -8.66 -5.50 -8.20
CA SER A 20 -9.01 -6.86 -8.60
C SER A 20 -8.53 -7.12 -10.02
N GLY A 21 -7.72 -8.16 -10.16
CA GLY A 21 -7.39 -8.70 -11.47
C GLY A 21 -8.65 -9.06 -12.23
N GLY A 22 -8.69 -8.70 -13.52
CA GLY A 22 -9.73 -9.12 -14.44
C GLY A 22 -9.39 -10.46 -15.09
N GLU A 23 -10.41 -11.24 -15.40
CA GLU A 23 -10.35 -12.31 -16.39
C GLU A 23 -10.47 -11.65 -17.77
N THR A 24 -9.35 -11.34 -18.43
CA THR A 24 -9.38 -10.81 -19.80
C THR A 24 -8.78 -11.86 -20.73
N GLY A 25 -9.61 -12.56 -21.50
CA GLY A 25 -9.14 -13.52 -22.51
C GLY A 25 -8.60 -14.85 -21.99
N GLY A 26 -8.94 -15.27 -20.77
CA GLY A 26 -8.51 -16.55 -20.18
C GLY A 26 -7.20 -16.50 -19.39
N GLU A 27 -6.58 -15.32 -19.28
CA GLU A 27 -5.47 -15.08 -18.37
C GLU A 27 -5.98 -14.43 -17.07
N THR A 28 -5.73 -15.08 -15.93
CA THR A 28 -5.98 -14.51 -14.61
C THR A 28 -4.98 -13.39 -14.35
N THR A 29 -5.43 -12.14 -14.42
CA THR A 29 -4.57 -10.99 -14.11
C THR A 29 -4.27 -10.99 -12.61
N SER A 30 -3.01 -10.82 -12.22
CA SER A 30 -2.68 -10.62 -10.80
C SER A 30 -3.20 -9.26 -10.32
N PRO A 31 -3.56 -9.11 -9.04
CA PRO A 31 -3.91 -7.81 -8.47
C PRO A 31 -2.81 -6.76 -8.71
N GLY A 32 -3.20 -5.49 -8.88
CA GLY A 32 -2.23 -4.40 -8.94
C GLY A 32 -1.43 -4.25 -7.63
N PRO A 33 -0.33 -3.48 -7.63
CA PRO A 33 0.53 -3.33 -6.44
C PRO A 33 -0.22 -2.66 -5.27
N TYR A 34 -0.08 -3.23 -4.07
CA TYR A 34 -0.66 -2.70 -2.83
C TYR A 34 0.22 -2.97 -1.61
N ASN A 35 0.01 -2.18 -0.57
CA ASN A 35 0.39 -2.53 0.80
C ASN A 35 -0.83 -3.10 1.53
N PHE A 36 -0.61 -4.18 2.27
CA PHE A 36 -1.63 -4.83 3.07
C PHE A 36 -1.16 -4.97 4.52
N LEU A 37 -1.86 -4.31 5.43
CA LEU A 37 -1.57 -4.33 6.85
C LEU A 37 -2.72 -5.01 7.58
N VAL A 38 -2.38 -5.99 8.41
CA VAL A 38 -3.35 -6.76 9.19
C VAL A 38 -2.95 -6.71 10.64
N THR A 39 -3.86 -6.27 11.49
CA THR A 39 -3.76 -6.40 12.95
C THR A 39 -4.95 -7.18 13.47
N ARG A 40 -5.03 -7.39 14.79
CA ARG A 40 -6.21 -8.04 15.41
C ARG A 40 -7.45 -7.15 15.39
N GLN A 41 -7.29 -5.83 15.20
CA GLN A 41 -8.37 -4.85 15.32
C GLN A 41 -8.82 -4.29 13.98
N TRP A 42 -7.94 -4.29 12.97
CA TRP A 42 -8.21 -3.68 11.68
C TRP A 42 -7.35 -4.26 10.57
N VAL A 43 -7.82 -4.05 9.34
CA VAL A 43 -7.11 -4.33 8.10
C VAL A 43 -7.07 -3.06 7.28
N LEU A 44 -5.90 -2.69 6.77
CA LEU A 44 -5.70 -1.54 5.90
C LEU A 44 -5.08 -2.01 4.58
N LEU A 45 -5.71 -1.62 3.48
CA LEU A 45 -5.22 -1.89 2.13
C LEU A 45 -4.98 -0.56 1.43
N VAL A 46 -3.77 -0.36 0.95
CA VAL A 46 -3.36 0.87 0.26
C VAL A 46 -2.85 0.53 -1.14
N PRO A 47 -3.55 0.94 -2.21
CA PRO A 47 -3.03 0.85 -3.56
C PRO A 47 -1.73 1.66 -3.71
N ARG A 48 -0.73 1.06 -4.36
CA ARG A 48 0.63 1.60 -4.39
C ARG A 48 1.14 1.69 -5.83
N PRO A 49 0.86 2.80 -6.55
CA PRO A 49 1.33 3.00 -7.93
C PRO A 49 2.84 3.22 -8.04
N THR A 50 3.53 3.62 -6.97
CA THR A 50 4.96 3.92 -6.98
C THR A 50 5.65 3.42 -5.72
N GLU A 51 6.88 2.95 -5.85
CA GLU A 51 7.61 2.35 -4.75
C GLU A 51 8.10 3.35 -3.71
N CYS A 52 8.60 4.49 -4.18
CA CYS A 52 9.38 5.42 -3.39
C CYS A 52 8.96 6.87 -3.64
N PHE A 53 9.15 7.69 -2.62
CA PHE A 53 9.09 9.14 -2.73
C PHE A 53 10.53 9.67 -2.71
N GLU A 54 10.98 10.29 -3.79
CA GLU A 54 12.33 10.89 -3.89
C GLU A 54 13.47 9.97 -3.39
N GLY A 55 13.43 8.69 -3.76
CA GLY A 55 14.42 7.69 -3.35
C GLY A 55 14.28 7.16 -1.91
N ILE A 56 13.25 7.56 -1.18
CA ILE A 56 12.84 6.99 0.12
C ILE A 56 11.83 5.88 -0.17
N SER A 57 12.21 4.63 0.10
CA SER A 57 11.31 3.48 -0.11
C SER A 57 10.16 3.54 0.88
N VAL A 58 8.93 3.40 0.38
CA VAL A 58 7.73 3.36 1.22
C VAL A 58 7.09 1.97 1.09
N ASN A 59 7.25 1.17 2.12
CA ASN A 59 6.61 -0.14 2.26
C ASN A 59 5.35 -0.04 3.14
N ALA A 60 4.75 -1.17 3.51
CA ALA A 60 3.57 -1.21 4.36
C ALA A 60 3.77 -0.50 5.71
N LEU A 61 4.96 -0.62 6.33
CA LEU A 61 5.25 0.03 7.62
C LEU A 61 5.24 1.56 7.54
N GLY A 62 5.59 2.12 6.38
CA GLY A 62 5.46 3.57 6.12
C GLY A 62 4.05 4.07 6.35
N PHE A 63 3.04 3.30 5.90
CA PHE A 63 1.62 3.61 6.12
C PHE A 63 1.14 3.37 7.56
N ALA A 64 1.94 2.70 8.39
CA ALA A 64 1.74 2.61 9.84
C ALA A 64 2.54 3.67 10.62
N GLY A 65 3.17 4.63 9.94
CA GLY A 65 3.93 5.72 10.54
C GLY A 65 5.44 5.48 10.69
N GLY A 66 5.95 4.32 10.28
CA GLY A 66 7.38 4.01 10.32
C GLY A 66 8.08 4.33 8.99
N LEU A 67 8.62 5.55 8.85
CA LEU A 67 9.39 5.97 7.67
C LEU A 67 10.88 5.84 7.93
N LEU A 68 11.57 5.02 7.13
CA LEU A 68 13.00 4.78 7.22
C LEU A 68 13.74 5.57 6.14
N VAL A 69 14.67 6.42 6.56
CA VAL A 69 15.55 7.20 5.71
C VAL A 69 16.99 6.71 5.83
N ARG A 70 17.75 6.79 4.74
CA ARG A 70 19.13 6.28 4.68
C ARG A 70 20.18 7.29 5.15
N ASP A 71 19.88 8.57 5.03
CA ASP A 71 20.81 9.65 5.32
C ASP A 71 20.07 10.96 5.68
N GLN A 72 20.84 11.97 6.08
CA GLN A 72 20.32 13.27 6.48
C GLN A 72 19.61 14.00 5.33
N SER A 73 20.10 13.85 4.09
CA SER A 73 19.45 14.48 2.94
C SER A 73 18.05 13.91 2.70
N GLN A 74 17.88 12.59 2.83
CA GLN A 74 16.55 11.98 2.78
C GLN A 74 15.64 12.48 3.90
N LEU A 75 16.16 12.63 5.12
CA LEU A 75 15.40 13.17 6.25
C LEU A 75 14.94 14.60 5.99
N ASP A 76 15.82 15.46 5.44
CA ASP A 76 15.51 16.86 5.16
C ASP A 76 14.45 16.99 4.06
N ARG A 77 14.53 16.18 2.99
CA ARG A 77 13.49 16.11 1.95
C ARG A 77 12.16 15.65 2.52
N LEU A 78 12.17 14.60 3.35
CA LEU A 78 10.96 14.10 4.00
C LEU A 78 10.31 15.15 4.92
N LYS A 79 11.11 15.89 5.70
CA LYS A 79 10.61 16.98 6.56
C LYS A 79 10.05 18.13 5.76
N THR A 80 10.68 18.48 4.64
CA THR A 80 10.25 19.58 3.77
C THR A 80 8.92 19.25 3.08
N CYS A 81 8.78 18.03 2.54
CA CYS A 81 7.54 17.57 1.93
C CYS A 81 6.42 17.32 2.96
N GLY A 82 6.81 16.84 4.14
CA GLY A 82 5.91 16.36 5.18
C GLY A 82 5.57 14.88 4.99
N PRO A 83 5.51 14.07 6.06
CA PRO A 83 5.32 12.63 5.97
C PRO A 83 3.97 12.24 5.36
N MET A 84 2.90 12.99 5.65
CA MET A 84 1.57 12.73 5.08
C MET A 84 1.54 12.94 3.56
N THR A 85 2.17 14.02 3.09
CA THR A 85 2.30 14.32 1.66
C THR A 85 3.13 13.23 0.97
N ALA A 86 4.24 12.81 1.58
CA ALA A 86 5.08 11.75 1.04
C ALA A 86 4.30 10.42 0.89
N LEU A 87 3.44 10.07 1.85
CA LEU A 87 2.56 8.89 1.75
C LEU A 87 1.50 9.04 0.64
N GLN A 88 0.92 10.23 0.48
CA GLN A 88 -0.04 10.50 -0.60
C GLN A 88 0.59 10.38 -1.99
N LEU A 89 1.83 10.82 -2.16
CA LEU A 89 2.54 10.77 -3.44
C LEU A 89 2.83 9.34 -3.93
N VAL A 90 2.82 8.35 -3.04
CA VAL A 90 3.07 6.94 -3.37
C VAL A 90 1.82 6.06 -3.25
N ALA A 91 0.67 6.65 -2.90
CA ALA A 91 -0.61 5.97 -2.77
C ALA A 91 -1.59 6.41 -3.87
N LYS A 92 -2.58 5.58 -4.18
CA LYS A 92 -3.72 5.97 -5.03
C LYS A 92 -4.98 6.08 -4.15
N CYS A 93 -5.59 7.25 -4.16
CA CYS A 93 -6.91 7.51 -3.57
C CYS A 93 -8.02 7.11 -4.54
#